data_AF-A0A956UF22-F1
#
_entry.id   AF-A0A956UF22-F1
#
_cell.length_a   1.000
_cell.length_b   1.000
_cell.length_c   1.000
_cell.angle_alpha   90.00
_cell.angle_beta   90.00
_cell.angle_gamma   90.00
#
_symmetry.space_group_name_H-M   'P 1'
#
loop_
_entity.id
_entity.type
_entity.pdbx_description
1 polymer ?
#
loop_
_entity_poly.entity_id
_entity_poly.type
_entity_poly.pdbx_seq_one_letter_code
_entity_poly.pdbx_strand_id
1 'polypeptide(L)' 'GWRLVGDADFPAVKEVAGHLTPVPGGVGPMTRAMLLVNTLTAAERHGR' A
#
# COMPACT_ATOMS: atom_id res chain seq x y z
N GLY A 1 14.59 0.31 -20.55
CA GLY A 1 13.79 -0.35 -19.49
C GLY A 1 13.29 0.70 -18.50
N TRP A 2 12.39 0.33 -17.60
CA TRP A 2 11.83 1.25 -16.59
C TRP A 2 11.89 0.63 -15.18
N ARG A 3 11.78 1.46 -14.13
CA ARG A 3 11.77 1.06 -12.72
C ARG A 3 10.65 1.79 -11.99
N LEU A 4 9.97 1.10 -11.08
CA LEU A 4 8.99 1.71 -10.19
C LEU A 4 9.72 2.38 -9.01
N VAL A 5 9.49 3.68 -8.82
CA VAL A 5 10.11 4.51 -7.77
C VAL A 5 8.98 5.25 -7.03
N GLY A 6 9.11 5.38 -5.72
CA GLY A 6 8.15 6.12 -4.90
C GLY A 6 8.51 7.60 -4.79
N ASP A 7 7.63 8.37 -4.17
CA ASP A 7 7.81 9.83 -4.05
C ASP A 7 8.86 10.24 -3.01
N ALA A 8 9.21 9.33 -2.09
CA ALA A 8 10.18 9.59 -1.03
C ALA A 8 11.61 9.19 -1.44
N ASP A 9 12.58 10.05 -1.14
CA ASP A 9 14.00 9.69 -1.13
C ASP A 9 14.27 8.73 0.05
N PHE A 10 14.11 7.44 -0.24
CA PHE A 10 14.13 6.40 0.78
C PHE A 10 15.43 6.39 1.61
N PRO A 11 16.64 6.49 1.01
CA PRO A 11 17.88 6.66 1.77
C PRO A 11 17.89 7.86 2.73
N ALA A 12 17.47 9.04 2.28
CA ALA A 12 17.53 10.26 3.10
C ALA A 12 16.54 10.20 4.28
N VAL A 13 15.35 9.64 4.05
CA VAL A 13 14.27 9.60 5.05
C VAL A 13 14.43 8.45 6.05
N LYS A 14 15.15 7.38 5.69
CA LYS A 14 15.35 6.18 6.53
C LYS A 14 15.97 6.49 7.89
N GLU A 15 16.83 7.51 7.99
CA GLU A 15 17.53 7.86 9.24
C GLU A 15 16.66 8.64 10.23
N VAL A 16 15.53 9.19 9.78
CA VAL A 16 14.66 10.05 10.60
C VAL A 16 13.28 9.42 10.84
N ALA A 17 12.77 8.64 9.87
CA ALA A 17 11.44 8.06 9.96
C ALA A 17 11.41 6.85 10.92
N GLY A 18 10.44 6.84 11.85
CA GLY A 18 10.25 5.68 12.73
C GLY A 18 9.72 4.43 12.01
N HIS A 19 9.00 4.61 10.90
CA HIS A 19 8.55 3.54 10.00
C HIS A 19 8.56 4.05 8.56
N LEU A 20 8.89 3.18 7.60
CA LEU A 20 8.99 3.54 6.19
C LEU A 20 8.47 2.39 5.32
N THR A 21 7.73 2.72 4.24
CA THR A 21 7.20 1.72 3.30
C THR A 21 8.04 1.68 2.02
N PRO A 22 8.54 0.51 1.59
CA PRO A 22 9.40 0.43 0.43
C PRO A 22 8.61 0.60 -0.86
N VAL A 23 9.26 1.14 -1.89
CA VAL A 23 8.75 1.11 -3.26
C VAL A 23 9.81 0.49 -4.15
N PRO A 24 9.54 -0.66 -4.81
CA PRO A 24 8.28 -1.41 -4.80
C PRO A 24 8.05 -2.19 -3.48
N GLY A 25 6.81 -2.66 -3.27
CA GLY A 25 6.47 -3.63 -2.22
C GLY A 25 5.75 -3.11 -0.98
N GLY A 26 5.56 -1.79 -0.86
CA GLY A 26 4.87 -1.16 0.27
C GLY A 26 3.36 -1.09 0.09
N VAL A 27 2.84 0.09 -0.23
CA VAL A 27 1.38 0.35 -0.25
C VAL A 27 0.66 -0.39 -1.38
N GLY A 28 1.33 -0.63 -2.51
CA GLY A 28 0.71 -1.22 -3.71
C GLY A 28 -0.01 -2.56 -3.48
N PRO A 29 0.62 -3.57 -2.85
CA PRO A 29 -0.06 -4.81 -2.47
C PRO A 29 -1.28 -4.60 -1.56
N MET A 30 -1.19 -3.68 -0.61
CA MET A 30 -2.28 -3.39 0.33
C MET A 30 -3.50 -2.76 -0.37
N THR A 31 -3.30 -1.97 -1.43
CA THR A 31 -4.42 -1.41 -2.22
C THR A 31 -5.33 -2.52 -2.77
N ARG A 32 -4.77 -3.58 -3.34
CA ARG A 32 -5.57 -4.72 -3.83
C ARG A 32 -6.22 -5.49 -2.68
N ALA A 33 -5.50 -5.72 -1.59
CA ALA A 33 -6.06 -6.40 -0.42
C ALA A 33 -7.27 -5.63 0.14
N MET A 34 -7.16 -4.31 0.28
CA MET A 34 -8.23 -3.48 0.82
C MET A 34 -9.42 -3.37 -0.13
N LEU A 35 -9.21 -3.39 -1.45
CA LEU A 35 -10.30 -3.53 -2.41
C LEU A 35 -11.15 -4.79 -2.15
N LEU A 36 -10.48 -5.92 -1.91
CA LEU A 36 -11.17 -7.19 -1.61
C LEU A 36 -11.91 -7.13 -0.27
N VAL A 37 -11.29 -6.57 0.77
CA VAL A 37 -11.93 -6.37 2.09
C VAL A 37 -13.19 -5.51 1.96
N ASN A 38 -13.11 -4.40 1.22
CA ASN A 38 -14.26 -3.52 1.01
C ASN A 38 -15.36 -4.22 0.23
N THR A 39 -15.01 -5.00 -0.79
CA THR A 39 -15.96 -5.78 -1.59
C THR A 39 -16.69 -6.82 -0.74
N LEU A 40 -15.95 -7.58 0.07
CA LEU A 40 -16.53 -8.55 1.00
C LEU A 40 -17.47 -7.88 2.00
N THR A 41 -17.01 -6.78 2.62
CA THR A 41 -17.81 -6.01 3.58
C THR A 41 -19.12 -5.51 2.94
N ALA A 42 -19.07 -5.05 1.69
CA ALA A 42 -20.26 -4.62 0.96
C ALA A 42 -21.22 -5.79 0.71
N ALA A 43 -20.71 -6.94 0.26
CA ALA A 43 -21.52 -8.13 0.03
C ALA A 43 -22.22 -8.62 1.30
N GLU A 44 -21.51 -8.68 2.43
CA GLU A 44 -22.07 -9.04 3.74
C GLU A 44 -23.15 -8.06 4.22
N ARG A 45 -23.01 -6.77 3.91
CA ARG A 45 -24.02 -5.75 4.23
C ARG A 45 -25.24 -5.81 3.33
N HIS A 46 -25.07 -6.15 2.05
CA HIS A 46 -26.18 -6.28 1.10
C HIS A 46 -27.03 -7.54 1.34
N GLY A 47 -26.44 -8.60 1.89
CA GLY A 47 -27.14 -9.86 2.21
C GLY A 47 -27.82 -9.89 3.58
N ARG A 48 -27.75 -8.80 4.35
CA ARG A 48 -28.49 -8.58 5.59
C ARG A 48 -29.72 -7.72 5.33
#